data_AF-A0A4P7LC87-F1
#
_entry.id   AF-A0A4P7LC87-F1
#
_cell.length_a   1.000
_cell.length_b   1.000
_cell.length_c   1.000
_cell.angle_alpha   90.00
_cell.angle_beta   90.00
_cell.angle_gamma   90.00
#
_symmetry.space_group_name_H-M   'P 1'
#
loop_
_entity.id
_entity.type
_entity.pdbx_description
1 polymer ?
#
loop_
_entity_poly.entity_id
_entity_poly.type
_entity_poly.pdbx_seq_one_letter_code
_entity_poly.pdbx_strand_id
1 'polypeptide(L)'
;MVEGGYSNIQVEKISGAGKSAVSRWKQQYLAELNGNTPVKSKALTPEQQRIQELEVQLKRAQRDNDILKAAAYFILDNQNSKS
;
A
#
# COMPACT_ATOMS: atom_id res chain seq x y z
N MET A 1 9.67 9.38 16.25
CA MET A 1 10.14 10.65 15.64
C MET A 1 9.31 11.84 16.11
N VAL A 2 7.97 11.79 15.97
CA VAL A 2 7.07 12.82 16.51
C VAL A 2 6.54 12.42 17.89
N GLU A 3 6.17 11.16 18.09
CA GLU A 3 5.67 10.68 19.40
C GLU A 3 6.77 10.54 20.47
N GLY A 4 7.99 10.20 20.08
CA GLY A 4 9.12 10.04 21.01
C GLY A 4 9.86 11.34 21.36
N GLY A 5 9.39 12.51 20.89
CA GLY A 5 10.04 13.81 21.15
C GLY A 5 11.44 14.01 20.54
N TYR A 6 11.91 13.08 19.71
CA TYR A 6 13.25 13.15 19.11
C TYR A 6 13.38 14.29 18.09
N SER A 7 14.44 15.08 18.21
CA SER A 7 14.77 16.09 17.21
C SER A 7 15.27 15.45 15.91
N ASN A 8 15.10 16.13 14.78
CA ASN A 8 15.57 15.62 13.49
C ASN A 8 17.08 15.29 13.51
N ILE A 9 17.89 16.07 14.26
CA ILE A 9 19.33 15.84 14.41
C ILE A 9 19.62 14.54 15.17
N GLN A 10 18.82 14.21 16.19
CA GLN A 10 18.96 12.93 16.90
C GLN A 10 18.62 11.76 15.97
N VAL A 11 17.60 11.91 15.15
CA VAL A 11 17.18 10.88 14.19
C VAL A 11 18.24 10.67 13.11
N GLU A 12 18.85 11.74 12.61
CA GLU A 12 19.99 11.68 11.68
C GLU A 12 21.15 10.90 12.31
N LYS A 13 21.51 11.20 13.57
CA LYS A 13 22.60 10.49 14.28
C LYS A 13 22.30 9.02 14.54
N ILE A 14 21.07 8.67 14.91
CA ILE A 14 20.67 7.30 15.22
C ILE A 14 20.55 6.45 13.95
N SER A 15 19.94 7.00 12.91
CA SER A 15 19.67 6.26 11.67
C SER A 15 20.83 6.28 10.68
N GLY A 16 21.79 7.20 10.83
CA GLY A 16 22.83 7.46 9.83
C GLY A 16 22.29 8.05 8.51
N ALA A 17 20.98 8.34 8.44
CA ALA A 17 20.34 8.88 7.25
C ALA A 17 20.59 10.39 7.15
N GLY A 18 20.79 10.87 5.92
CA GLY A 18 20.96 12.29 5.67
C GLY A 18 19.69 13.10 5.99
N LYS A 19 19.88 14.39 6.31
CA LYS A 19 18.82 15.35 6.65
C LYS A 19 17.61 15.34 5.73
N SER A 20 17.82 15.18 4.43
CA SER A 20 16.74 15.16 3.43
C SER A 20 15.86 13.90 3.54
N ALA A 21 16.44 12.74 3.84
CA ALA A 21 15.70 11.50 4.05
C ALA A 21 14.86 11.59 5.33
N VAL A 22 15.45 12.08 6.42
CA VAL A 22 14.79 12.26 7.71
C VAL A 22 13.61 13.23 7.59
N SER A 23 13.79 14.35 6.87
CA SER A 23 12.70 15.30 6.61
C SER A 23 11.54 14.65 5.84
N ARG A 24 11.84 13.88 4.79
CA ARG A 24 10.81 13.20 3.98
C ARG A 24 10.04 12.17 4.80
N TRP A 25 10.74 11.34 5.58
CA TRP A 25 10.08 10.36 6.46
C TRP A 25 9.19 11.02 7.51
N LYS A 26 9.60 12.17 8.07
CA LYS A 26 8.75 12.94 8.98
C LYS A 26 7.47 13.42 8.30
N GLN A 27 7.58 13.99 7.11
CA GLN A 27 6.42 14.46 6.35
C GLN A 27 5.48 13.30 5.99
N GLN A 28 6.03 12.17 5.56
CA GLN A 28 5.25 10.97 5.26
C GLN A 28 4.53 10.45 6.50
N TYR A 29 5.23 10.34 7.64
CA TYR A 29 4.63 9.88 8.90
C TYR A 29 3.48 10.78 9.36
N LEU A 30 3.62 12.11 9.25
CA LEU A 30 2.54 13.04 9.56
C LEU A 30 1.35 12.91 8.59
N ALA A 31 1.61 12.68 7.30
CA ALA A 31 0.55 12.45 6.33
C ALA A 31 -0.22 11.16 6.63
N GLU A 32 0.49 10.10 7.00
CA GLU A 32 -0.06 8.79 7.38
C GLU A 32 -0.91 8.86 8.67
N LEU A 33 -0.48 9.64 9.67
CA LEU A 33 -1.27 9.92 10.86
C LEU A 33 -2.58 10.67 10.55
N ASN A 34 -2.59 11.50 9.50
CA ASN A 34 -3.79 12.14 8.99
C ASN A 34 -4.63 11.22 8.08
N GLY A 35 -4.34 9.91 8.06
CA GLY A 35 -5.08 8.92 7.29
C GLY A 35 -4.64 8.76 5.83
N ASN A 36 -3.57 9.42 5.39
CA ASN A 36 -3.12 9.31 4.01
C ASN A 36 -2.18 8.10 3.83
N THR A 37 -2.69 7.03 3.23
CA THR A 37 -1.87 5.88 2.84
C THR A 37 -0.98 6.24 1.65
N PRO A 38 0.34 6.02 1.71
CA PRO A 38 1.20 6.21 0.56
C PRO A 38 0.89 5.17 -0.53
N VAL A 39 0.89 5.57 -1.80
CA VAL A 39 0.53 4.68 -2.93
C VAL A 39 1.76 4.05 -3.59
N LYS A 40 2.90 4.76 -3.59
CA LYS A 40 4.12 4.39 -4.33
C LYS A 40 5.28 3.94 -3.43
N SER A 41 5.14 4.11 -2.12
CA SER A 41 6.15 3.78 -1.12
C SER A 41 5.53 2.92 -0.03
N LYS A 42 6.35 2.11 0.66
CA LYS A 42 5.88 1.39 1.84
C LYS A 42 5.42 2.38 2.90
N ALA A 43 4.27 2.11 3.49
CA ALA A 43 3.78 2.84 4.64
C ALA A 43 4.73 2.71 5.84
N LEU A 44 4.82 3.77 6.63
CA LEU A 44 5.65 3.84 7.83
C LEU A 44 4.88 3.38 9.08
N THR A 45 3.58 3.67 9.17
CA THR A 45 2.74 3.27 10.31
C THR A 45 2.18 1.86 10.10
N PRO A 46 2.03 1.05 11.18
CA PRO A 46 1.48 -0.30 11.07
C PRO A 46 0.06 -0.34 10.49
N GLU A 47 -0.77 0.64 10.83
CA GLU A 47 -2.13 0.78 10.29
C GLU A 47 -2.09 0.97 8.77
N GLN A 48 -1.26 1.90 8.29
CA GLN A 48 -1.16 2.18 6.87
C GLN A 48 -0.49 1.05 6.10
N GLN A 49 0.44 0.31 6.73
CA GLN A 49 0.97 -0.93 6.16
C GLN A 49 -0.12 -1.98 5.99
N ARG A 50 -0.99 -2.13 7.00
CA ARG A 50 -2.11 -3.07 6.91
C ARG A 50 -3.09 -2.68 5.81
N ILE A 51 -3.37 -1.38 5.64
CA ILE A 51 -4.20 -0.88 4.53
C ILE A 51 -3.58 -1.27 3.18
N GLN A 52 -2.28 -1.02 2.97
CA GLN A 52 -1.61 -1.43 1.73
C GLN A 52 -1.67 -2.94 1.47
N GLU A 53 -1.47 -3.76 2.50
CA GLU A 53 -1.58 -5.21 2.36
C GLU A 53 -2.98 -5.66 1.94
N LEU A 54 -4.02 -5.03 2.51
CA LEU A 54 -5.41 -5.32 2.19
C LEU A 54 -5.74 -4.86 0.77
N GLU A 55 -5.27 -3.69 0.34
CA GLU A 55 -5.44 -3.21 -1.05
C GLU A 55 -4.81 -4.17 -2.06
N VAL A 56 -3.61 -4.69 -1.77
CA VAL A 56 -2.94 -5.67 -2.63
C VAL A 56 -3.74 -6.97 -2.71
N GLN A 57 -4.24 -7.47 -1.58
CA GLN A 57 -5.08 -8.67 -1.53
C GLN A 57 -6.38 -8.48 -2.30
N LEU A 58 -7.07 -7.36 -2.09
CA LEU A 58 -8.29 -7.01 -2.80
C LEU A 58 -8.07 -6.96 -4.31
N LYS A 59 -6.99 -6.31 -4.76
CA LYS A 59 -6.63 -6.24 -6.17
C LYS A 59 -6.32 -7.62 -6.78
N ARG A 60 -5.81 -8.57 -6.01
CA ARG A 60 -5.60 -9.95 -6.46
C ARG A 60 -6.94 -10.67 -6.59
N ALA A 61 -7.76 -10.61 -5.54
CA ALA A 61 -9.09 -11.23 -5.53
C ALA A 61 -10.00 -10.71 -6.66
N GLN A 62 -9.96 -9.40 -6.95
CA GLN A 62 -10.70 -8.80 -8.07
C GLN A 62 -10.22 -9.37 -9.42
N ARG A 63 -8.91 -9.44 -9.64
CA ARG A 63 -8.36 -10.03 -10.86
C ARG A 63 -8.74 -11.50 -11.03
N ASP A 64 -8.67 -12.27 -9.96
CA ASP A 64 -9.06 -13.69 -9.99
C ASP A 64 -10.56 -13.82 -10.32
N ASN A 65 -11.40 -12.95 -9.75
CA ASN A 65 -12.83 -12.92 -10.05
C ASN A 65 -13.12 -12.54 -11.52
N ASP A 66 -12.39 -11.58 -12.08
CA ASP A 66 -12.53 -11.17 -13.48
C ASP A 66 -12.13 -12.30 -14.44
N ILE A 67 -11.05 -13.02 -14.12
CA ILE A 67 -10.60 -14.20 -14.90
C ILE A 67 -11.67 -15.30 -14.84
N LEU A 68 -12.20 -15.60 -13.66
CA LEU A 68 -13.25 -16.62 -13.49
C LEU A 68 -14.51 -16.25 -14.26
N LYS A 69 -14.94 -14.99 -14.22
CA LYS A 69 -16.07 -14.50 -15.01
C LYS A 69 -15.82 -14.66 -16.50
N ALA A 70 -14.65 -14.24 -17.00
CA ALA A 70 -14.30 -14.38 -18.41
C ALA A 70 -14.32 -15.85 -18.87
N ALA A 71 -13.79 -16.75 -18.06
CA ALA A 71 -13.82 -18.18 -18.34
C ALA A 71 -15.27 -18.74 -18.37
N ALA A 72 -16.12 -18.34 -17.42
CA ALA A 72 -17.52 -18.73 -17.40
C ALA A 72 -18.28 -18.26 -18.65
N TYR A 73 -18.07 -17.01 -19.07
CA TYR A 73 -18.65 -16.49 -20.31
C TYR A 73 -18.20 -17.29 -21.54
N PHE A 74 -16.91 -17.60 -21.64
CA PHE A 74 -16.37 -18.38 -22.74
C PHE A 74 -16.99 -19.79 -22.80
N ILE A 75 -17.17 -20.45 -21.66
CA ILE A 75 -17.80 -21.78 -21.61
C ILE A 75 -19.26 -21.73 -22.08
N LEU A 76 -20.03 -20.74 -21.61
CA LEU A 76 -21.43 -20.57 -22.01
C LEU A 76 -21.56 -20.30 -23.51
N ASP A 77 -20.71 -19.44 -24.06
CA ASP A 77 -20.70 -19.11 -25.49
C ASP A 77 -20.37 -20.34 -26.37
N ASN A 78 -19.42 -21.17 -25.94
CA ASN A 78 -19.10 -22.43 -26.62
C ASN A 78 -20.23 -23.48 -26.52
N GLN A 79 -21.07 -23.44 -25.49
CA GLN A 79 -22.23 -24.33 -25.40
C GLN A 79 -23.35 -23.87 -26.33
N ASN A 80 -23.62 -22.56 -26.40
CA ASN A 80 -24.66 -21.99 -27.26
C ASN A 80 -24.33 -22.10 -28.76
N SER A 81 -23.05 -22.12 -29.14
CA SER A 81 -22.61 -22.26 -30.53
C SER A 81 -22.56 -23.71 -31.05
N LYS A 82 -22.73 -24.70 -30.17
CA LYS A 82 -22.77 -26.13 -30.52
C LYS A 82 -24.18 -26.70 -30.65
N SER A 83 -25.20 -25.92 -30.33
CA SER A 83 -26.62 -26.26 -30.52
C SER A 83 -27.18 -25.61 -31.78
#